data_AF-Q2MV63-F1
#
_entry.id   AF-Q2MV63-F1
#
_cell.length_a   1.000
_cell.length_b   1.000
_cell.length_c   1.000
_cell.angle_alpha   90.00
_cell.angle_beta   90.00
_cell.angle_gamma   90.00
#
_symmetry.space_group_name_H-M   'P 1'
#
loop_
_entity.id
_entity.type
_entity.pdbx_description
1 polymer ?
#
loop_
_entity_poly.entity_id
_entity_poly.type
_entity_poly.pdbx_seq_one_letter_code
_entity_poly.pdbx_strand_id
1 'polypeptide(L)'
;GAWTLEEDLILINYIANHGEGVWNSLAKSAGLKRTGKSCRLRWLNYLRPDVRRGNITDEEQQLIMELHAKWGNRWSKIAKHLPGRTDNEIKNYWH
;
A
#
# COMPACT_ATOMS: atom_id res chain seq x y z
N GLY A 1 -5.91 5.76 -14.18
CA GLY A 1 -4.64 5.55 -14.91
C GLY A 1 -3.51 5.25 -13.94
N ALA A 2 -2.37 4.80 -14.46
CA ALA A 2 -1.14 4.63 -13.69
C ALA A 2 -0.70 5.96 -13.06
N TRP A 3 -0.03 5.90 -11.91
CA TRP A 3 0.58 7.06 -11.25
C TRP A 3 1.90 7.39 -11.93
N THR A 4 2.15 8.68 -12.17
CA THR A 4 3.46 9.15 -12.64
C THR A 4 4.39 9.42 -11.46
N LEU A 5 5.69 9.50 -11.74
CA LEU A 5 6.68 9.89 -10.73
C LEU A 5 6.41 11.29 -10.17
N GLU A 6 5.96 12.23 -11.02
CA GLU A 6 5.60 13.58 -10.60
C GLU A 6 4.43 13.57 -9.60
N GLU A 7 3.37 12.81 -9.89
CA GLU A 7 2.24 12.65 -8.97
C GLU A 7 2.67 12.01 -7.65
N ASP A 8 3.56 11.01 -7.70
CA ASP A 8 4.12 10.37 -6.50
C ASP A 8 4.90 11.37 -5.65
N LEU A 9 5.76 12.18 -6.26
CA LEU A 9 6.54 13.21 -5.55
C LEU A 9 5.65 14.26 -4.91
N ILE A 10 4.59 14.72 -5.61
CA ILE A 10 3.60 15.65 -5.06
C ILE A 10 2.93 15.03 -3.83
N LEU A 11 2.49 13.77 -3.91
CA LEU A 11 1.84 13.07 -2.81
C LEU A 11 2.77 12.88 -1.62
N ILE A 12 4.00 12.42 -1.85
CA ILE A 12 5.03 12.24 -0.81
C ILE A 12 5.32 13.56 -0.11
N ASN A 13 5.61 14.62 -0.88
CA ASN A 13 5.97 15.92 -0.32
C ASN A 13 4.81 16.52 0.48
N TYR A 14 3.58 16.42 -0.03
CA TYR A 14 2.42 16.92 0.70
C TYR A 14 2.26 16.23 2.06
N ILE A 15 2.34 14.89 2.08
CA ILE A 15 2.20 14.10 3.32
C ILE A 15 3.36 14.36 4.28
N ALA A 16 4.59 14.52 3.78
CA ALA A 16 5.74 14.85 4.63
C ALA A 16 5.56 16.18 5.38
N ASN A 17 4.90 17.17 4.76
CA ASN A 17 4.69 18.49 5.35
C ASN A 17 3.40 18.62 6.17
N HIS A 18 2.35 17.81 5.88
CA HIS A 18 1.01 18.00 6.47
C HIS A 18 0.43 16.74 7.14
N GLY A 19 1.11 15.59 7.04
CA GLY A 19 0.58 14.28 7.43
C GLY A 19 -0.43 13.70 6.43
N GLU A 20 -0.92 12.48 6.70
CA GLU A 20 -1.86 11.77 5.81
C GLU A 20 -3.25 12.42 5.75
N GLY A 21 -3.70 13.04 6.85
CA GLY A 21 -4.94 13.81 6.93
C GLY A 21 -6.18 13.11 6.34
N VAL A 22 -7.10 13.91 5.80
CA VAL A 22 -8.29 13.42 5.09
C VAL A 22 -7.98 13.36 3.60
N TRP A 23 -7.91 12.14 3.04
CA TRP A 23 -7.48 11.88 1.67
C TRP A 23 -8.18 12.71 0.57
N ASN A 24 -9.49 12.99 0.72
CA ASN A 24 -10.23 13.78 -0.26
C ASN A 24 -9.79 15.25 -0.25
N SER A 25 -9.56 15.82 0.92
CA SER A 25 -9.03 17.17 1.07
C SER A 25 -7.58 17.23 0.64
N LEU A 26 -6.78 16.23 1.05
CA LEU A 26 -5.40 16.08 0.66
C LEU A 26 -5.20 16.13 -0.85
N ALA A 27 -5.98 15.35 -1.61
CA ALA A 27 -5.84 15.31 -3.06
C ALA A 27 -6.05 16.69 -3.71
N LYS A 28 -7.06 17.44 -3.23
CA LYS A 28 -7.34 18.79 -3.70
C LYS A 28 -6.24 19.77 -3.30
N SER A 29 -5.83 19.76 -2.04
CA SER A 29 -4.82 20.67 -1.48
C SER A 29 -3.43 20.43 -2.07
N ALA A 30 -3.11 19.19 -2.42
CA ALA A 30 -1.87 18.83 -3.11
C ALA A 30 -1.88 19.20 -4.62
N GLY A 31 -3.02 19.65 -5.16
CA GLY A 31 -3.16 19.94 -6.59
C GLY A 31 -3.23 18.69 -7.48
N LEU A 32 -3.46 17.51 -6.90
CA LEU A 32 -3.51 16.25 -7.65
C LEU A 32 -4.86 16.11 -8.36
N LYS A 33 -4.81 15.75 -9.65
CA LYS A 33 -6.00 15.36 -10.42
C LYS A 33 -6.41 13.90 -10.13
N ARG A 34 -6.43 13.53 -8.85
CA ARG A 34 -6.72 12.18 -8.35
C ARG A 34 -7.81 12.23 -7.28
N THR A 35 -8.55 11.13 -7.13
CA THR A 35 -9.50 11.01 -6.02
C THR A 35 -8.76 10.69 -4.73
N GLY A 36 -9.32 11.07 -3.57
CA GLY A 36 -8.72 10.73 -2.28
C GLY A 36 -8.54 9.22 -2.09
N LYS A 37 -9.50 8.40 -2.58
CA LYS A 37 -9.35 6.93 -2.61
C LYS A 37 -8.10 6.50 -3.39
N SER A 38 -7.82 7.13 -4.53
CA SER A 38 -6.64 6.82 -5.33
C SER A 38 -5.35 7.20 -4.59
N CYS A 39 -5.31 8.39 -3.99
CA CYS A 39 -4.15 8.84 -3.19
C CYS A 39 -3.89 7.89 -2.01
N ARG A 40 -4.94 7.51 -1.27
CA ARG A 40 -4.84 6.56 -0.16
C ARG A 40 -4.23 5.23 -0.60
N LEU A 41 -4.75 4.65 -1.67
CA LEU A 41 -4.27 3.37 -2.19
C LEU A 41 -2.84 3.47 -2.71
N ARG A 42 -2.46 4.60 -3.32
CA ARG A 42 -1.09 4.80 -3.79
C ARG A 42 -0.11 4.91 -2.63
N TRP A 43 -0.46 5.71 -1.62
CA TRP A 43 0.36 5.87 -0.43
C TRP A 43 0.55 4.54 0.30
N LEU A 44 -0.55 3.91 0.72
CA LEU A 44 -0.50 2.73 1.59
C LEU A 44 0.10 1.49 0.93
N ASN A 45 0.04 1.37 -0.40
CA ASN A 45 0.52 0.17 -1.09
C ASN A 45 1.88 0.34 -1.79
N TYR A 46 2.40 1.57 -1.93
CA TYR A 46 3.60 1.79 -2.75
C TYR A 46 4.57 2.85 -2.22
N LEU A 47 4.05 3.97 -1.67
CA LEU A 47 4.91 5.13 -1.35
C LEU A 47 5.29 5.21 0.13
N ARG A 48 4.49 4.64 1.02
CA ARG A 48 4.75 4.69 2.45
C ARG A 48 6.10 4.01 2.78
N PRO A 49 6.96 4.61 3.62
CA PRO A 49 8.33 4.12 3.82
C PRO A 49 8.45 2.70 4.38
N ASP A 50 7.43 2.23 5.09
CA ASP A 50 7.37 0.89 5.69
C ASP A 50 6.98 -0.19 4.68
N VAL A 51 6.56 0.16 3.46
CA VAL A 51 6.22 -0.80 2.41
C VAL A 51 7.48 -1.33 1.73
N ARG A 52 7.66 -2.65 1.80
CA ARG A 52 8.77 -3.36 1.16
C ARG A 52 8.52 -3.47 -0.35
N ARG A 53 9.55 -3.20 -1.14
CA ARG A 53 9.51 -3.28 -2.61
C ARG A 53 10.12 -4.59 -3.09
N GLY A 54 9.56 -5.13 -4.17
CA GLY A 54 10.06 -6.34 -4.83
C GLY A 54 9.16 -7.56 -4.62
N ASN A 55 9.57 -8.69 -5.19
CA ASN A 55 8.80 -9.93 -5.18
C ASN A 55 8.67 -10.51 -3.76
N ILE A 56 7.61 -11.30 -3.53
CA ILE A 56 7.45 -12.09 -2.31
C ILE A 56 8.53 -13.17 -2.30
N THR A 57 9.36 -13.16 -1.26
CA THR A 57 10.45 -14.12 -1.04
C THR A 57 9.93 -15.49 -0.66
N ASP A 58 10.71 -16.56 -0.86
CA ASP A 58 10.27 -17.93 -0.58
C ASP A 58 9.88 -18.13 0.90
N GLU A 59 10.56 -17.45 1.82
CA GLU A 59 10.22 -17.44 3.24
C GLU A 59 8.86 -16.77 3.49
N GLU A 60 8.59 -15.64 2.81
CA GLU A 60 7.29 -14.97 2.88
C GLU A 60 6.20 -15.85 2.25
N GLN A 61 6.47 -16.57 1.16
CA GLN A 61 5.54 -17.50 0.53
C GLN A 61 5.13 -18.61 1.49
N GLN A 62 6.11 -19.24 2.15
CA GLN A 62 5.87 -20.30 3.13
C GLN A 62 4.97 -19.79 4.27
N LEU A 63 5.28 -18.61 4.81
CA LEU A 63 4.48 -17.99 5.85
C LEU A 63 3.06 -17.64 5.36
N ILE A 64 2.91 -17.14 4.13
CA ILE A 64 1.60 -16.86 3.53
C ILE A 64 0.76 -18.14 3.44
N MET A 65 1.34 -19.25 2.98
CA MET A 65 0.65 -20.54 2.88
C MET A 65 0.17 -21.04 4.25
N GLU A 66 1.02 -21.00 5.27
CA GLU A 66 0.68 -21.42 6.63
C GLU A 66 -0.45 -20.58 7.24
N LEU A 67 -0.36 -19.25 7.09
CA LEU A 67 -1.36 -18.34 7.62
C LEU A 67 -2.67 -18.40 6.84
N HIS A 68 -2.62 -18.63 5.53
CA HIS A 68 -3.80 -18.86 4.70
C HIS A 68 -4.51 -20.16 5.08
N ALA A 69 -3.78 -21.26 5.26
CA ALA A 69 -4.36 -22.52 5.75
C ALA A 69 -5.10 -22.33 7.09
N LYS A 70 -4.60 -21.44 7.95
CA LYS A 70 -5.20 -21.15 9.26
C LYS A 70 -6.40 -20.20 9.20
N TRP A 71 -6.39 -19.19 8.33
CA TRP A 71 -7.34 -18.07 8.36
C TRP A 71 -8.12 -17.82 7.06
N GLY A 72 -7.82 -18.56 6.00
CA GLY A 72 -8.35 -18.35 4.65
C GLY A 72 -7.96 -16.97 4.09
N ASN A 73 -8.85 -16.40 3.28
CA ASN A 73 -8.63 -15.13 2.55
C ASN A 73 -8.68 -13.86 3.45
N ARG A 74 -8.26 -13.97 4.72
CA ARG A 74 -8.18 -12.82 5.65
C ARG A 74 -6.87 -12.05 5.45
N TRP A 75 -6.68 -11.47 4.26
CA TRP A 75 -5.43 -10.82 3.84
C TRP A 75 -4.93 -9.75 4.81
N SER A 76 -5.80 -8.87 5.31
CA SER A 76 -5.42 -7.84 6.28
C SER A 76 -4.99 -8.42 7.64
N LYS A 77 -5.36 -9.67 7.95
CA LYS A 77 -4.86 -10.40 9.12
C LYS A 77 -3.50 -11.03 8.83
N ILE A 78 -3.33 -11.62 7.65
CA ILE A 78 -2.06 -12.23 7.20
C ILE A 78 -0.95 -11.17 7.10
N ALA A 79 -1.24 -10.00 6.52
CA ALA A 79 -0.30 -8.87 6.38
C ALA A 79 0.33 -8.42 7.70
N LYS A 80 -0.38 -8.55 8.83
CA LYS A 80 0.16 -8.21 10.16
C LYS A 80 1.34 -9.08 10.58
N HIS A 81 1.54 -10.23 9.93
CA HIS A 81 2.64 -11.16 10.19
C HIS A 81 3.77 -11.05 9.16
N LEU A 82 3.63 -10.19 8.15
CA LEU A 82 4.62 -10.00 7.09
C LEU A 82 5.06 -8.54 7.11
N PRO A 83 6.11 -8.19 7.89
CA PRO A 83 6.57 -6.82 8.02
C PRO A 83 6.86 -6.18 6.67
N GLY A 84 6.19 -5.05 6.41
CA GLY A 84 6.31 -4.29 5.17
C GLY A 84 5.57 -4.85 3.96
N ARG A 85 4.82 -5.95 4.10
CA ARG A 85 3.89 -6.40 3.06
C ARG A 85 2.47 -5.93 3.33
N THR A 86 1.81 -5.51 2.28
CA THR A 86 0.41 -5.11 2.30
C THR A 86 -0.51 -6.29 2.06
N ASP A 87 -1.75 -6.17 2.52
CA ASP A 87 -2.79 -7.14 2.24
C ASP A 87 -3.11 -7.25 0.75
N ASN A 88 -2.95 -6.15 0.01
CA ASN A 88 -3.08 -6.15 -1.44
C ASN A 88 -1.96 -6.94 -2.13
N GLU A 89 -0.71 -6.83 -1.69
CA GLU A 89 0.40 -7.64 -2.22
C GLU A 89 0.17 -9.14 -1.98
N ILE A 90 -0.23 -9.52 -0.77
CA ILE A 90 -0.47 -10.93 -0.41
C ILE A 90 -1.62 -11.51 -1.24
N LYS A 91 -2.71 -10.76 -1.37
CA LYS A 91 -3.85 -11.14 -2.22
C LYS A 91 -3.42 -11.29 -3.69
N ASN A 92 -2.59 -10.37 -4.19
CA ASN A 92 -2.07 -10.42 -5.57
C ASN A 92 -1.07 -11.56 -5.79
N TYR A 93 -0.34 -11.98 -4.76
CA TYR A 93 0.52 -13.16 -4.85
C TYR A 93 -0.31 -14.45 -4.95
N TRP A 94 -1.44 -14.50 -4.24
CA TRP A 94 -2.31 -15.68 -4.21
C TRP A 94 -3.16 -15.88 -5.48
N HIS A 95 -3.42 -14.81 -6.24
CA HIS A 95 -4.34 -14.79 -7.39
C HIS A 95 -3.60 -14.48 -8.69
#